data_AF-A0A9D9VM90-F1
#
_entry.id   AF-A0A9D9VM90-F1
#
_cell.length_a   1.000
_cell.length_b   1.000
_cell.length_c   1.000
_cell.angle_alpha   90.00
_cell.angle_beta   90.00
_cell.angle_gamma   90.00
#
_symmetry.space_group_name_H-M   'P 1'
#
loop_
_entity.id
_entity.type
_entity.pdbx_description
1 polymer ?
#
loop_
_entity_poly.entity_id
_entity_poly.type
_entity_poly.pdbx_seq_one_letter_code
_entity_poly.pdbx_strand_id
1 'polypeptide(L)'
;MSSTDNQEYWQEHVAAWQASEQSGAAYCREHDLVYHRFCYWRQKLLLNQRAEPVSSTGFARVLPVSGTAATELRVSLPGGIAISGLHAGNIALLGAILRQL
;
A
#
# COMPACT_ATOMS: atom_id res chain seq x y z
N MET A 1 4.57 -34.49 0.09
CA MET A 1 5.13 -34.12 1.41
C MET A 1 4.69 -32.70 1.70
N SER A 2 4.00 -32.52 2.82
CA SER A 2 3.05 -31.44 3.11
C SER A 2 3.71 -30.07 3.24
N SER A 3 3.01 -29.00 2.83
CA SER A 3 3.52 -27.61 2.82
C SER A 3 4.04 -27.09 4.18
N THR A 4 3.59 -27.68 5.29
CA THR A 4 3.96 -27.28 6.66
C THR A 4 5.37 -27.70 7.04
N ASP A 5 5.81 -28.87 6.55
CA ASP A 5 7.12 -29.48 6.85
C ASP A 5 8.29 -28.60 6.36
N ASN A 6 8.07 -27.85 5.28
CA ASN A 6 9.08 -26.90 4.81
C ASN A 6 9.23 -25.68 5.74
N GLN A 7 8.18 -25.22 6.42
CA GLN A 7 8.27 -23.97 7.17
C GLN A 7 9.16 -24.10 8.41
N GLU A 8 8.96 -25.15 9.19
CA GLU A 8 9.75 -25.41 10.41
C GLU A 8 11.22 -25.67 10.05
N TYR A 9 11.45 -26.47 9.00
CA TYR A 9 12.78 -26.70 8.43
C TYR A 9 13.51 -25.40 8.07
N TRP A 10 12.85 -24.47 7.36
CA TRP A 10 13.49 -23.20 6.99
C TRP A 10 13.62 -22.22 8.17
N GLN A 11 12.75 -22.32 9.18
CA GLN A 11 12.88 -21.52 10.40
C GLN A 11 14.16 -21.89 11.17
N GLU A 12 14.42 -23.18 11.35
CA GLU A 12 15.62 -23.66 12.03
C GLU A 12 16.90 -23.23 11.31
N HIS A 13 16.94 -23.41 9.98
CA HIS A 13 18.08 -22.98 9.17
C HIS A 13 18.32 -21.46 9.20
N VAL A 14 17.26 -20.64 9.14
CA VAL A 14 17.40 -19.17 9.21
C VAL A 14 17.88 -18.73 10.60
N ALA A 15 17.42 -19.37 11.67
CA ALA A 15 17.89 -19.10 13.03
C ALA A 15 19.37 -19.50 13.22
N ALA A 16 19.74 -20.70 12.77
CA ALA A 16 21.13 -21.17 12.79
C ALA A 16 22.06 -20.26 11.95
N TRP A 17 21.59 -19.81 10.79
CA TRP A 17 22.31 -18.84 9.96
C TRP A 17 22.52 -17.50 10.69
N GLN A 18 21.48 -16.96 11.34
CA GLN A 18 21.60 -15.72 12.12
C GLN A 18 22.63 -15.85 13.26
N ALA A 19 22.68 -16.99 13.93
CA ALA A 19 23.64 -17.25 15.00
C ALA A 19 25.08 -17.45 14.49
N SER A 20 25.24 -17.88 13.23
CA SER A 20 26.55 -18.19 12.65
C SER A 20 27.26 -16.95 12.09
N GLU A 21 26.58 -15.80 11.96
CA GLU A 21 27.09 -14.53 11.38
C GLU A 21 27.73 -14.64 9.98
N GLN A 22 27.56 -15.78 9.31
CA GLN A 22 28.12 -16.02 8.00
C GLN A 22 27.28 -15.33 6.91
N SER A 23 27.87 -15.06 5.75
CA SER A 23 27.09 -14.65 4.58
C SER A 23 26.11 -15.76 4.16
N GLY A 24 24.90 -15.40 3.72
CA GLY A 24 23.88 -16.39 3.32
C GLY A 24 24.36 -17.35 2.22
N ALA A 25 25.26 -16.90 1.33
CA ALA A 25 25.86 -17.74 0.29
C ALA A 25 26.93 -18.71 0.82
N ALA A 26 27.61 -18.39 1.93
CA ALA A 26 28.52 -19.32 2.60
C ALA A 26 27.73 -20.42 3.32
N TYR A 27 26.71 -20.01 4.09
CA TYR A 27 25.82 -20.93 4.79
C TYR A 27 25.10 -21.91 3.84
N CYS A 28 24.61 -21.41 2.69
CA CYS A 28 24.00 -22.30 1.69
C CYS A 28 24.98 -23.30 1.09
N ARG A 29 26.27 -22.95 0.97
CA ARG A 29 27.29 -23.88 0.45
C ARG A 29 27.69 -24.93 1.48
N GLU A 30 27.74 -24.57 2.76
CA GLU A 30 28.10 -25.48 3.85
C GLU A 30 27.00 -26.51 4.14
N HIS A 31 25.74 -26.08 4.07
CA HIS A 31 24.58 -26.93 4.38
C HIS A 31 23.85 -27.50 3.15
N ASP A 32 24.44 -27.39 1.95
CA ASP A 32 23.87 -27.84 0.66
C ASP A 32 22.44 -27.33 0.41
N LEU A 33 22.21 -26.06 0.75
CA LEU A 33 20.90 -25.42 0.63
C LEU A 33 20.76 -24.71 -0.71
N VAL A 34 19.57 -24.82 -1.29
CA VAL A 34 19.22 -24.10 -2.51
C VAL A 34 19.10 -22.61 -2.23
N TYR A 35 20.03 -21.82 -2.76
CA TYR A 35 20.18 -20.39 -2.46
C TYR A 35 18.89 -19.56 -2.66
N HIS A 36 18.15 -19.79 -3.76
CA HIS A 36 16.92 -19.02 -4.02
C HIS A 36 15.81 -19.33 -3.02
N ARG A 37 15.71 -20.57 -2.54
CA ARG A 37 14.74 -20.99 -1.50
C ARG A 37 15.12 -20.35 -0.16
N PHE A 38 16.40 -20.37 0.17
CA PHE A 38 16.91 -19.71 1.37
C PHE A 38 16.60 -18.22 1.38
N CYS A 39 16.88 -17.49 0.30
CA CYS A 39 16.57 -16.06 0.19
C CYS A 39 15.08 -15.77 0.37
N TYR A 40 14.21 -16.57 -0.27
CA TYR A 40 12.76 -16.45 -0.12
C TYR A 40 12.32 -16.63 1.33
N TRP A 41 12.76 -17.71 1.99
CA TRP A 41 12.36 -17.99 3.37
C TRP A 41 12.95 -17.02 4.37
N ARG A 42 14.19 -16.58 4.17
CA ARG A 42 14.82 -15.52 4.96
C ARG A 42 13.98 -14.25 4.90
N GLN A 43 13.58 -13.82 3.70
CA GLN A 43 12.71 -12.65 3.53
C GLN A 43 11.35 -12.86 4.21
N LYS A 44 10.69 -13.99 3.94
CA LYS A 44 9.37 -14.31 4.51
C LYS A 44 9.36 -14.35 6.05
N LEU A 45 10.38 -14.93 6.67
CA LEU A 45 10.47 -15.09 8.12
C LEU A 45 10.90 -13.79 8.83
N LEU A 46 11.82 -13.02 8.24
CA LEU A 46 12.25 -11.72 8.80
C LEU A 46 11.18 -10.64 8.66
N LEU A 47 10.40 -10.64 7.57
CA LEU A 47 9.26 -9.71 7.44
C LEU A 47 8.14 -10.05 8.43
N ASN A 48 7.88 -11.32 8.71
CA ASN A 48 6.86 -11.72 9.70
C ASN A 48 7.25 -11.35 11.14
N GLN A 49 8.55 -11.29 11.47
CA GLN A 49 9.02 -10.82 12.79
C GLN A 49 8.87 -9.30 12.97
N ARG A 50 8.89 -8.56 11.86
CA ARG A 50 8.73 -7.11 11.82
C ARG A 50 7.32 -6.80 11.36
N ALA A 51 6.33 -7.17 12.16
CA ALA A 51 4.94 -6.86 11.92
C ALA A 51 4.71 -5.34 11.96
N GLU A 52 4.98 -4.69 10.83
CA GLU A 52 4.09 -3.74 10.19
C GLU A 52 4.03 -4.18 8.72
N PRO A 53 2.84 -4.49 8.17
CA PRO A 53 2.69 -4.92 6.79
C PRO A 53 2.92 -3.72 5.88
N VAL A 54 4.17 -3.31 5.72
CA VAL A 54 4.57 -2.46 4.60
C VAL A 54 4.67 -3.41 3.42
N SER A 55 3.51 -3.72 2.84
CA SER A 55 3.40 -4.26 1.51
C SER A 55 4.23 -3.35 0.61
N SER A 56 5.48 -3.73 0.35
CA SER A 56 6.35 -3.08 -0.63
C SER A 56 5.89 -3.50 -2.03
N THR A 57 4.61 -3.34 -2.31
CA THR A 57 4.15 -3.09 -3.66
C THR A 57 4.83 -1.77 -4.04
N GLY A 58 5.48 -1.68 -5.20
CA GLY A 58 6.25 -0.50 -5.66
C GLY A 58 5.43 0.78 -5.87
N PHE A 59 4.34 0.94 -5.13
CA PHE A 59 3.45 2.08 -5.12
C PHE A 59 3.63 2.85 -3.82
N ALA A 60 3.89 4.15 -3.94
CA ALA A 60 3.85 5.05 -2.80
C ALA A 60 2.39 5.26 -2.36
N ARG A 61 2.11 5.07 -1.07
CA ARG A 61 0.81 5.38 -0.49
C ARG A 61 0.65 6.90 -0.44
N VAL A 62 -0.21 7.46 -1.30
CA VAL A 62 -0.55 8.88 -1.27
C VAL A 62 -1.68 9.08 -0.26
N LEU A 63 -1.47 9.93 0.75
CA LEU A 63 -2.54 10.39 1.61
C LEU A 63 -3.33 11.45 0.83
N PRO A 64 -4.67 11.33 0.69
CA PRO A 64 -5.45 12.42 0.15
C PRO A 64 -5.27 13.62 1.06
N VAL A 65 -4.69 14.70 0.54
CA VAL A 65 -4.85 16.02 1.14
C VAL A 65 -6.34 16.29 1.08
N SER A 66 -7.00 16.19 2.23
CA SER A 66 -8.32 16.78 2.43
C SER A 66 -8.12 18.28 2.21
N GLY A 67 -8.19 18.72 0.95
CA GLY A 67 -8.47 20.10 0.63
C GLY A 67 -9.71 20.46 1.43
N THR A 68 -9.62 21.55 2.19
CA THR A 68 -10.72 22.12 2.97
C THR A 68 -12.02 21.84 2.25
N ALA A 69 -12.90 21.06 2.87
CA ALA A 69 -14.21 20.72 2.33
C ALA A 69 -14.85 22.04 1.89
N ALA A 70 -14.75 22.33 0.59
CA ALA A 70 -15.40 23.46 0.01
C ALA A 70 -16.87 23.04 0.04
N THR A 71 -17.61 23.58 1.02
CA THR A 71 -19.07 23.59 1.08
C THR A 71 -19.60 24.46 -0.06
N GLU A 72 -19.06 24.26 -1.26
CA GLU A 72 -19.24 25.10 -2.42
C GLU A 72 -19.76 24.17 -3.51
N LEU A 73 -21.07 24.17 -3.65
CA LEU A 73 -21.72 23.39 -4.69
C LEU A 73 -21.42 24.06 -6.04
N ARG A 74 -20.98 23.24 -7.01
CA ARG A 74 -20.70 23.69 -8.38
C ARG A 74 -21.65 22.99 -9.33
N VAL A 75 -22.35 23.77 -10.16
CA VAL A 75 -23.26 23.27 -11.20
C VAL A 75 -22.69 23.64 -12.56
N SER A 76 -22.61 22.65 -13.46
CA SER A 76 -22.20 22.87 -14.85
C SER A 76 -23.42 22.75 -15.76
N LEU A 77 -23.63 23.73 -16.63
CA LEU A 77 -24.73 23.78 -17.58
C LEU A 77 -24.27 23.39 -19.00
N PRO A 78 -25.19 22.87 -19.84
CA PRO A 78 -24.92 22.70 -21.26
C PRO A 78 -24.48 24.04 -21.88
N GLY A 79 -23.38 24.04 -22.64
CA GLY A 79 -22.78 25.26 -23.18
C GLY A 79 -21.51 25.75 -22.45
N GLY A 80 -21.01 25.01 -21.46
CA GLY A 80 -19.71 25.28 -20.84
C GLY A 80 -19.73 26.31 -19.71
N ILE A 81 -20.92 26.75 -19.31
CA ILE A 81 -21.10 27.66 -18.17
C ILE A 81 -20.99 26.83 -16.88
N ALA A 82 -20.15 27.27 -15.95
CA ALA A 82 -20.03 26.67 -14.63
C ALA A 82 -20.29 27.71 -13.55
N ILE A 83 -21.26 27.41 -12.67
CA ILE A 83 -21.61 28.25 -11.53
C ILE A 83 -21.01 27.59 -10.29
N SER A 84 -20.04 28.26 -9.68
CA SER A 84 -19.46 27.90 -8.38
C SER A 84 -20.07 28.79 -7.28
N GLY A 85 -19.77 28.51 -6.03
CA GLY A 85 -20.18 29.36 -4.90
C GLY A 85 -21.49 28.96 -4.25
N LEU A 86 -22.16 27.89 -4.67
CA LEU A 86 -23.55 27.67 -4.26
C LEU A 86 -23.67 27.23 -2.79
N HIS A 87 -24.46 27.98 -2.03
CA HIS A 87 -24.82 27.73 -0.63
C HIS A 87 -26.28 28.14 -0.37
N ALA A 88 -26.84 27.79 0.79
CA ALA A 88 -28.26 27.99 1.10
C ALA A 88 -28.75 29.46 0.95
N GLY A 89 -27.85 30.44 1.07
CA GLY A 89 -28.17 31.86 0.93
C GLY A 89 -28.26 32.36 -0.51
N ASN A 90 -27.68 31.64 -1.48
CA ASN A 90 -27.65 32.09 -2.88
C ASN A 90 -28.33 31.11 -3.86
N ILE A 91 -28.85 29.97 -3.37
CA ILE A 91 -29.56 29.00 -4.22
C ILE A 91 -30.82 29.58 -4.87
N ALA A 92 -31.46 30.59 -4.24
CA ALA A 92 -32.58 31.30 -4.84
C ALA A 92 -32.16 32.15 -6.07
N LEU A 93 -30.92 32.65 -6.09
CA LEU A 93 -30.36 33.38 -7.23
C LEU A 93 -30.11 32.44 -8.41
N LEU A 94 -29.68 31.19 -8.15
CA LEU A 94 -29.54 30.18 -9.21
C LEU A 94 -30.87 29.98 -9.94
N GLY A 95 -31.97 29.83 -9.20
CA GLY A 95 -33.30 29.70 -9.79
C GLY A 95 -33.75 30.93 -10.59
N ALA A 96 -33.36 32.14 -10.18
CA ALA A 96 -33.65 33.37 -10.92
C ALA A 96 -32.84 33.47 -12.23
N ILE A 97 -31.55 33.14 -12.18
CA ILE A 97 -30.64 33.15 -13.35
C ILE A 97 -31.10 32.12 -14.39
N LEU A 98 -31.47 30.91 -13.96
CA LEU A 98 -31.96 29.86 -14.85
C LEU A 98 -33.29 30.20 -15.54
N ARG A 99 -34.07 31.14 -15.01
CA ARG A 99 -35.34 31.60 -15.62
C ARG A 99 -35.14 32.70 -16.67
N GLN A 100 -33.98 33.34 -16.70
CA GLN A 100 -33.65 34.41 -17.64
C GLN A 100 -32.82 33.93 -18.84
N LEU A 101 -32.41 32.65 -18.81
CA LEU A 101 -31.81 31.92 -19.93
C LEU A 101 -32.90 31.15 -20.69
#